data_AF-C3Y8S4-F1
#
_entry.id   AF-C3Y8S4-F1
#
_cell.length_a   1.000
_cell.length_b   1.000
_cell.length_c   1.000
_cell.angle_alpha   90.00
_cell.angle_beta   90.00
_cell.angle_gamma   90.00
#
_symmetry.space_group_name_H-M   'P 1'
#
loop_
_entity.id
_entity.type
_entity.pdbx_description
1 polymer ?
#
loop_
_entity_poly.entity_id
_entity_poly.type
_entity_poly.pdbx_seq_one_letter_code
_entity_poly.pdbx_strand_id
1 'polypeptide(L)'
;YVGVVLCSPTQYKIFLSDSINGTFRNIGDRAGHGQDHCELVGASSDPPSSNEFLTFVIGYWRYSRRSRFHFGAIGGYPRQYGRWYRCGVTIP
;
A
#
# COMPACT_ATOMS: atom_id res chain seq x y z
N TYR A 1 4.05 -10.69 5.42
CA TYR A 1 2.65 -11.06 5.14
C TYR A 1 1.90 -9.88 4.55
N VAL A 2 1.06 -10.13 3.54
CA VAL A 2 0.22 -9.13 2.88
C VAL A 2 -1.21 -9.28 3.40
N GLY A 3 -1.81 -8.19 3.86
CA GLY A 3 -3.20 -8.13 4.28
C GLY A 3 -3.99 -7.22 3.35
N VAL A 4 -5.20 -7.61 2.99
CA VAL A 4 -6.06 -6.85 2.08
C VAL A 4 -7.44 -6.70 2.70
N VAL A 5 -8.00 -5.49 2.64
CA VAL A 5 -9.38 -5.20 3.05
C VAL A 5 -10.11 -4.55 1.90
N LEU A 6 -11.22 -5.13 1.47
CA LEU A 6 -12.08 -4.53 0.44
C LEU A 6 -12.76 -3.27 0.99
N CYS A 7 -12.60 -2.16 0.29
CA CYS A 7 -13.35 -0.92 0.51
C CYS A 7 -14.61 -0.87 -0.36
N SER A 8 -14.57 -1.55 -1.51
CA SER A 8 -15.67 -1.78 -2.45
C SER A 8 -15.33 -3.00 -3.33
N PRO A 9 -16.19 -3.39 -4.29
CA PRO A 9 -15.89 -4.51 -5.20
C PRO A 9 -14.62 -4.32 -6.04
N THR A 10 -14.16 -3.08 -6.26
CA THR A 10 -12.99 -2.79 -7.11
C THR A 10 -11.90 -2.01 -6.39
N GLN A 11 -12.15 -1.60 -5.15
CA GLN A 11 -11.20 -0.84 -4.34
C GLN A 11 -10.86 -1.59 -3.08
N TYR A 12 -9.59 -1.63 -2.76
CA TYR A 12 -9.14 -2.22 -1.51
C TYR A 12 -7.90 -1.54 -0.97
N LYS A 13 -7.69 -1.76 0.31
CA LYS A 13 -6.54 -1.28 1.05
C LYS A 13 -5.58 -2.44 1.29
N ILE A 14 -4.31 -2.22 0.97
CA ILE A 14 -3.23 -3.19 1.20
C ILE A 14 -2.46 -2.76 2.45
N PHE A 15 -2.11 -3.76 3.27
CA PHE A 15 -1.33 -3.63 4.49
C PHE A 15 -0.20 -4.65 4.52
N LEU A 16 0.83 -4.39 5.32
CA LEU A 16 1.92 -5.32 5.57
C LEU A 16 2.08 -5.62 7.06
N SER A 17 2.50 -6.85 7.34
CA SER A 17 2.97 -7.29 8.65
C SER A 17 4.16 -8.24 8.51
N ASP A 18 5.01 -8.29 9.51
CA ASP A 18 6.13 -9.22 9.66
C ASP A 18 5.67 -10.62 10.10
N SER A 19 4.48 -10.72 10.71
CA SER A 19 3.87 -11.98 11.15
C SER A 19 2.41 -12.11 10.67
N ILE A 20 1.93 -13.34 10.46
CA ILE A 20 0.53 -13.61 10.07
C ILE A 20 -0.46 -13.18 11.15
N ASN A 21 -0.04 -13.26 12.43
CA ASN A 21 -0.82 -12.84 13.60
C ASN A 21 -0.38 -11.46 14.13
N GLY A 22 0.48 -10.76 13.38
CA GLY A 22 1.01 -9.46 13.77
C GLY A 22 0.07 -8.31 13.47
N THR A 23 0.51 -7.09 13.83
CA THR A 23 -0.21 -5.88 13.42
C THR A 23 0.03 -5.60 11.95
N PHE A 24 -1.04 -5.54 11.16
CA PHE A 24 -1.02 -5.08 9.78
C PHE A 24 -1.02 -3.56 9.73
N ARG A 25 -0.03 -2.98 9.05
CA ARG A 25 0.19 -1.53 9.01
C ARG A 25 0.12 -1.00 7.59
N ASN A 26 -0.21 0.28 7.49
CA ASN A 26 -0.26 1.01 6.23
C ASN A 26 1.09 0.94 5.50
N ILE A 27 1.02 1.04 4.18
CA ILE A 27 2.18 1.04 3.29
C ILE A 27 2.28 2.36 2.54
N GLY A 28 3.40 3.05 2.69
CA GLY A 28 3.71 4.30 2.02
C GLY A 28 4.65 4.14 0.84
N ASP A 29 4.57 5.07 -0.08
CA ASP A 29 5.34 5.13 -1.30
C ASP A 29 6.07 6.47 -1.36
N ARG A 30 7.31 6.46 -1.86
CA ARG A 30 8.10 7.66 -2.10
C ARG A 30 8.04 8.16 -3.54
N ALA A 31 7.70 7.31 -4.51
CA ALA A 31 7.66 7.67 -5.92
C ALA A 31 6.25 7.47 -6.49
N GLY A 32 5.30 8.25 -5.95
CA GLY A 32 3.90 8.19 -6.33
C GLY A 32 2.99 8.18 -5.12
N HIS A 33 1.86 7.50 -5.27
CA HIS A 33 0.80 7.37 -4.29
C HIS A 33 0.52 5.88 -3.98
N GLY A 34 1.51 5.01 -4.18
CA GLY A 34 1.45 3.58 -3.88
C GLY A 34 0.81 2.72 -4.96
N GLN A 35 0.73 3.20 -6.20
CA GLN A 35 0.25 2.42 -7.35
C GLN A 35 1.06 1.13 -7.53
N ASP A 36 2.36 1.20 -7.25
CA ASP A 36 3.29 0.09 -7.33
C ASP A 36 2.99 -1.01 -6.31
N HIS A 37 2.35 -0.67 -5.17
CA HIS A 37 1.97 -1.64 -4.13
C HIS A 37 1.03 -2.73 -4.64
N CYS A 38 0.34 -2.48 -5.75
CA CYS A 38 -0.47 -3.45 -6.45
C CYS A 38 0.29 -4.72 -6.87
N GLU A 39 1.62 -4.69 -6.96
CA GLU A 39 2.41 -5.90 -7.19
C GLU A 39 2.28 -6.93 -6.05
N LEU A 40 1.96 -6.49 -4.83
CA LEU A 40 1.79 -7.36 -3.66
C LEU A 40 0.58 -8.29 -3.78
N VAL A 41 -0.37 -7.93 -4.63
CA VAL A 41 -1.59 -8.69 -4.91
C VAL A 41 -1.58 -9.26 -6.33
N GLY A 42 -0.43 -9.21 -7.02
CA GLY A 42 -0.23 -9.85 -8.33
C GLY A 42 -0.56 -8.99 -9.55
N ALA A 43 -0.83 -7.69 -9.40
CA ALA A 43 -1.04 -6.82 -10.56
C ALA A 43 0.27 -6.65 -11.35
N SER A 44 0.21 -6.71 -12.68
CA SER A 44 1.38 -6.55 -13.56
C SER A 44 1.73 -5.09 -13.90
N SER A 45 0.79 -4.17 -13.68
CA SER A 45 0.94 -2.73 -13.91
C SER A 45 0.76 -1.95 -12.60
N ASP A 46 0.96 -0.63 -12.66
CA ASP A 46 0.80 0.33 -11.55
C ASP A 46 -0.46 1.18 -11.76
N PRO A 47 -1.66 0.62 -11.52
CA PRO A 47 -2.93 1.28 -11.79
C PRO A 47 -3.25 2.38 -10.76
N PRO A 48 -4.29 3.20 -11.00
CA PRO A 48 -4.60 4.34 -10.16
C PRO A 48 -4.83 3.98 -8.69
N SER A 49 -4.29 4.81 -7.81
CA SER A 49 -4.57 4.84 -6.37
C SER A 49 -5.19 6.18 -5.99
N SER A 50 -5.75 6.26 -4.79
CA SER A 50 -6.18 7.54 -4.23
C SER A 50 -4.96 8.46 -4.03
N ASN A 51 -5.08 9.71 -4.45
CA ASN A 51 -4.08 10.75 -4.25
C ASN A 51 -4.50 11.65 -3.06
N GLU A 52 -4.31 11.15 -1.84
CA GLU A 52 -4.65 11.87 -0.61
C GLU A 52 -3.44 11.93 0.33
N PHE A 53 -3.21 13.10 0.93
CA PHE A 53 -2.28 13.23 2.05
C PHE A 53 -2.97 12.76 3.32
N LEU A 54 -2.55 11.62 3.84
CA LEU A 54 -3.11 11.04 5.05
C LEU A 54 -2.26 11.38 6.28
N THR A 55 -2.83 11.14 7.46
CA THR A 55 -2.18 11.49 8.73
C THR A 55 -0.87 10.71 8.93
N PHE A 56 0.05 11.30 9.70
CA PHE A 56 1.30 10.63 10.02
C PHE A 56 1.06 9.39 10.90
N VAL A 57 1.56 8.24 10.46
CA VAL A 57 1.48 6.96 11.18
C VAL A 57 2.78 6.18 11.03
N ILE A 58 2.95 5.14 11.87
CA ILE A 58 4.05 4.17 11.74
C ILE A 58 3.59 2.99 10.88
N GLY A 59 4.29 2.74 9.78
CA GLY A 59 4.01 1.67 8.84
C GLY A 59 5.21 1.26 8.01
N TYR A 60 4.94 0.53 6.93
CA TYR A 60 5.97 0.16 5.97
C TYR A 60 6.02 1.19 4.85
N TRP A 61 7.14 1.32 4.17
CA TRP A 61 7.24 2.12 2.97
C TRP A 61 8.34 1.62 2.06
N ARG A 62 8.27 1.99 0.78
CA ARG A 62 9.35 1.76 -0.18
C ARG A 62 9.46 2.90 -1.17
N TYR A 63 10.43 2.78 -2.08
CA TYR A 63 10.68 3.81 -3.07
C TYR A 63 9.88 3.62 -4.35
N SER A 64 9.86 2.40 -4.88
CA SER A 64 9.21 2.06 -6.13
C SER A 64 8.92 0.56 -6.19
N ARG A 65 8.25 0.12 -7.26
CA ARG A 65 8.04 -1.28 -7.57
C ARG A 65 9.33 -2.10 -7.42
N ARG A 66 9.23 -3.30 -6.84
CA ARG A 66 10.33 -4.22 -6.51
C ARG A 66 11.33 -3.72 -5.46
N SER A 67 11.23 -2.48 -5.00
CA SER A 67 12.06 -2.01 -3.88
C SER A 67 11.68 -2.76 -2.60
N ARG A 68 12.67 -3.05 -1.76
CA ARG A 68 12.42 -3.59 -0.42
C ARG A 68 11.60 -2.61 0.42
N PHE A 69 10.78 -3.16 1.32
CA PHE A 69 10.09 -2.35 2.32
C PHE A 69 11.00 -2.00 3.49
N HIS A 70 10.80 -0.80 4.00
CA HIS A 70 11.40 -0.25 5.20
C HIS A 70 10.31 0.07 6.22
N PHE A 71 10.62 -0.01 7.50
CA PHE A 71 9.68 0.34 8.56
C PHE A 71 9.93 1.77 9.07
N GLY A 72 8.87 2.54 9.35
CA GLY A 72 8.99 3.87 9.94
C GLY A 72 7.79 4.77 9.68
N ALA A 73 7.99 6.08 9.86
CA ALA A 73 6.95 7.09 9.64
C ALA A 73 6.56 7.22 8.16
N ILE A 74 5.24 7.33 7.92
CA ILE A 74 4.56 7.56 6.62
C ILE A 74 3.39 8.54 6.81
N GLY A 75 2.81 9.09 5.74
CA GLY A 75 1.63 9.96 5.74
C GLY A 75 1.87 11.35 5.14
N GLY A 76 3.07 11.91 5.32
CA GLY A 76 3.48 13.16 4.69
C GLY A 76 4.45 12.98 3.52
N TYR A 77 4.90 14.09 2.94
CA TYR A 77 5.98 14.07 1.95
C TYR A 77 7.31 13.62 2.61
N PRO A 78 8.08 12.72 2.00
CA PRO A 78 7.87 12.11 0.68
C PRO A 78 7.10 10.78 0.71
N ARG A 79 6.68 10.25 1.87
CA ARG A 79 6.16 8.88 2.04
C ARG A 79 4.63 8.86 2.17
N GLN A 80 3.94 9.11 1.07
CA GLN A 80 2.49 9.16 1.05
C GLN A 80 1.89 7.76 0.97
N TYR A 81 0.66 7.58 1.47
CA TYR A 81 -0.05 6.33 1.31
C TYR A 81 -1.49 6.60 0.92
N GLY A 82 -2.01 5.86 -0.05
CA GLY A 82 -3.39 6.00 -0.51
C GLY A 82 -4.39 5.38 0.45
N ARG A 83 -5.61 5.94 0.52
CA ARG A 83 -6.79 5.35 1.16
C ARG A 83 -7.25 4.06 0.50
N TRP A 84 -7.09 3.93 -0.82
CA TRP A 84 -7.46 2.74 -1.58
C TRP A 84 -6.61 2.58 -2.84
N TYR A 85 -6.61 1.35 -3.38
CA TYR A 85 -5.98 0.96 -4.63
C TYR A 85 -7.01 0.26 -5.53
N ARG A 86 -6.91 0.45 -6.86
CA ARG A 86 -7.70 -0.27 -7.86
C ARG A 86 -6.80 -1.15 -8.71
N CYS A 87 -6.32 -2.28 -8.15
CA CYS A 87 -5.27 -3.01 -8.87
C CYS A 87 -5.74 -3.89 -10.04
N GLY A 88 -7.04 -3.95 -10.31
CA GLY A 88 -7.58 -4.73 -11.43
C GLY A 88 -7.41 -6.25 -11.28
N VAL A 89 -7.10 -6.73 -10.06
CA VAL A 89 -7.06 -8.14 -9.72
C VAL A 89 -8.19 -8.47 -8.75
N THR A 90 -8.81 -9.63 -8.95
CA THR A 90 -9.83 -10.14 -8.04
C THR A 90 -9.15 -10.70 -6.80
N ILE A 91 -9.51 -10.17 -5.62
CA ILE A 91 -9.05 -10.68 -4.33
C ILE A 91 -10.03 -11.80 -3.91
N PRO A 92 -9.55 -13.05 -3.72
CA PRO A 92 -10.39 -14.18 -3.31
C PRO A 92 -11.00 -14.03 -1.92
#